data_AF-A0A381DX13-F1
#
_entry.id   AF-A0A381DX13-F1
#
_cell.length_a   1.000
_cell.length_b   1.000
_cell.length_c   1.000
_cell.angle_alpha   90.00
_cell.angle_beta   90.00
_cell.angle_gamma   90.00
#
_symmetry.space_group_name_H-M   'P 1'
#
loop_
_entity.id
_entity.type
_entity.pdbx_description
1 polymer ?
#
loop_
_entity_poly.entity_id
_entity_poly.type
_entity_poly.pdbx_seq_one_letter_code
_entity_poly.pdbx_strand_id
1 'polypeptide(L)'
;MKVHDKIRTMRELRHWSQEEMAARLSMSTNGYAKLERGETRLNIPKLEQIAGVLDVGLNDLMAISERSVICLFNENGPHSNNYYANSSQELTTEINRLQQQLQHQEALGAQKDALIAQQAREIETLRTLVAVLQKNGSA
;
A
#
# COMPACT_ATOMS: atom_id res chain seq x y z
N MET A 1 5.31 12.64 5.41
CA MET A 1 5.47 12.81 6.87
C MET A 1 6.96 12.84 7.20
N LYS A 2 7.45 13.79 7.99
CA LYS A 2 8.86 13.84 8.41
C LYS A 2 9.09 12.92 9.63
N VAL A 3 10.34 12.62 9.95
CA VAL A 3 10.68 11.71 11.06
C VAL A 3 10.20 12.24 12.42
N HIS A 4 10.26 13.54 12.69
CA HIS A 4 9.74 14.11 13.94
C HIS A 4 8.22 14.00 14.06
N ASP A 5 7.49 14.09 12.94
CA ASP A 5 6.04 13.87 12.93
C ASP A 5 5.72 12.41 13.29
N LYS A 6 6.47 11.46 12.73
CA LYS A 6 6.36 10.04 13.08
C LYS A 6 6.58 9.79 14.55
N ILE A 7 7.63 10.37 15.14
CA ILE A 7 7.95 10.23 16.56
C ILE A 7 6.76 10.72 17.41
N ARG A 8 6.17 11.88 17.06
CA ARG A 8 4.97 12.40 17.71
C ARG A 8 3.80 11.42 17.61
N THR A 9 3.47 10.98 16.40
CA THR A 9 2.35 10.06 16.17
C THR A 9 2.50 8.76 16.95
N MET A 10 3.70 8.17 16.96
CA MET A 10 3.97 6.92 17.68
C MET A 10 3.88 7.11 19.20
N ARG A 11 4.31 8.27 19.73
CA ARG A 11 4.10 8.62 21.14
C ARG A 11 2.61 8.72 21.47
N GLU A 12 1.83 9.41 20.64
CA GLU A 12 0.40 9.63 20.85
C GLU A 12 -0.42 8.33 20.76
N LEU A 13 -0.07 7.45 19.82
CA LEU A 13 -0.66 6.11 19.69
C LEU A 13 -0.42 5.23 20.93
N ARG A 14 0.68 5.48 21.65
CA ARG A 14 1.00 4.81 22.92
C ARG A 14 0.44 5.55 24.14
N HIS A 15 -0.31 6.63 23.92
CA HIS A 15 -0.87 7.50 24.96
C HIS A 15 0.17 8.08 25.92
N TRP A 16 1.40 8.28 25.47
CA TRP A 16 2.46 8.84 26.30
C TRP A 16 2.46 10.36 26.27
N SER A 17 2.66 10.98 27.44
CA SER A 17 2.90 12.42 27.51
C SER A 17 4.31 12.78 26.99
N GLN A 18 4.54 14.06 26.70
CA GLN A 18 5.88 14.52 26.33
C GLN A 18 6.89 14.33 27.48
N GLU A 19 6.45 14.49 28.73
CA GLU A 19 7.25 14.26 29.93
C GLU A 19 7.65 12.79 30.05
N GLU A 20 6.70 11.86 29.86
CA GLU A 20 6.96 10.42 29.93
C GLU A 20 7.95 9.98 28.86
N MET A 21 7.80 10.46 27.63
CA MET A 21 8.71 10.14 26.54
C MET A 21 10.10 10.75 26.76
N ALA A 22 10.17 11.99 27.26
CA ALA A 22 11.42 12.64 27.61
C ALA A 22 12.17 11.89 28.73
N ALA A 23 11.45 11.41 29.75
CA ALA A 23 12.00 10.60 30.83
C ALA A 23 12.59 9.28 30.30
N ARG A 24 11.87 8.57 29.43
CA ARG A 24 12.37 7.33 28.78
C ARG A 24 13.63 7.58 27.94
N LEU A 25 13.74 8.75 27.31
CA LEU A 25 14.90 9.16 26.52
C LEU A 25 16.02 9.80 27.35
N SER A 26 15.87 9.88 28.67
CA SER A 26 16.80 10.56 29.58
C SER A 26 17.13 11.98 29.11
N MET A 27 16.11 12.76 28.75
CA MET A 27 16.26 14.15 28.30
C MET A 27 15.19 15.07 28.93
N SER A 28 15.36 16.38 28.79
CA SER A 28 14.37 17.34 29.29
C SER A 28 13.13 17.37 28.41
N THR A 29 11.96 17.58 29.03
CA THR A 29 10.67 17.75 28.33
C THR A 29 10.74 18.84 27.26
N ASN A 30 11.40 19.97 27.58
CA ASN A 30 11.63 21.05 26.63
C ASN A 30 12.49 20.62 25.42
N GLY A 31 13.53 19.82 25.66
CA GLY A 31 14.36 19.26 24.59
C GLY A 31 13.56 18.31 23.69
N TYR A 32 12.71 17.48 24.29
CA TYR A 32 11.84 16.58 23.55
C TYR A 32 10.76 17.33 22.74
N ALA A 33 10.16 18.39 23.29
CA ALA A 33 9.19 19.21 22.57
C ALA A 33 9.81 19.89 21.34
N LYS A 34 11.07 20.37 21.43
CA LYS A 34 11.83 20.91 20.28
C LYS A 34 12.11 19.85 19.22
N LEU A 35 12.34 18.61 19.64
CA LEU A 35 12.55 17.48 18.75
C LEU A 35 11.29 17.21 17.91
N GLU A 36 10.12 17.14 18.55
CA GLU A 36 8.85 16.94 17.82
C GLU A 36 8.50 18.10 16.88
N ARG A 37 8.94 19.32 17.18
CA ARG A 37 8.79 20.48 16.28
C ARG A 37 9.82 20.52 15.15
N GLY A 38 10.80 19.60 15.14
CA GLY A 38 11.84 19.56 14.12
C GLY A 38 12.93 20.63 14.29
N GLU A 39 13.00 21.29 15.44
CA GLU A 39 14.03 22.29 15.77
C GLU A 39 15.35 21.64 16.21
N THR A 40 15.29 20.37 16.64
CA THR A 40 16.48 19.61 17.04
C THR A 40 16.97 18.74 15.89
N ARG A 41 18.27 18.86 15.57
CA ARG A 41 18.92 17.96 14.61
C ARG A 41 19.01 16.56 15.20
N LEU A 42 18.44 15.58 14.50
CA LEU A 42 18.51 14.16 14.84
C LEU A 42 19.73 13.54 14.16
N ASN A 43 20.51 12.78 14.92
CA ASN A 43 21.60 11.94 14.41
C ASN A 43 21.22 10.46 14.56
N ILE A 44 21.96 9.56 13.90
CA ILE A 44 21.67 8.12 13.91
C ILE A 44 21.61 7.54 15.34
N PRO A 45 22.56 7.80 16.25
CA PRO A 45 22.49 7.26 17.61
C PRO A 45 21.24 7.72 18.38
N LYS A 46 20.81 8.98 18.18
CA LYS A 46 19.58 9.48 18.81
C LYS A 46 18.34 8.82 18.22
N LEU A 47 18.32 8.56 16.92
CA LEU A 47 17.23 7.84 16.27
C LEU A 47 17.16 6.38 16.72
N GLU A 48 18.30 5.70 16.92
CA GLU A 48 18.36 4.35 17.49
C GLU A 48 17.80 4.32 18.91
N GLN A 49 18.18 5.29 19.75
CA GLN A 49 17.63 5.43 21.10
C GLN A 49 16.11 5.59 21.07
N ILE A 50 15.60 6.43 20.18
CA ILE A 50 14.16 6.69 20.03
C ILE A 50 13.43 5.46 19.52
N ALA A 51 13.99 4.77 18.52
CA ALA A 51 13.44 3.53 17.98
C ALA A 51 13.36 2.44 19.07
N GLY A 52 14.40 2.31 19.91
CA GLY A 52 14.41 1.39 21.05
C GLY A 52 13.34 1.73 22.10
N VAL A 53 13.14 3.01 22.44
CA VAL A 53 12.07 3.42 23.37
C VAL A 53 10.68 3.17 22.79
N LEU A 54 10.51 3.35 21.48
CA LEU A 54 9.26 3.14 20.77
C LEU A 54 9.03 1.67 20.37
N ASP A 55 9.97 0.77 20.65
CA ASP A 55 9.93 -0.65 20.27
C ASP A 55 9.64 -0.85 18.78
N VAL A 56 10.39 -0.14 17.94
CA VAL A 56 10.30 -0.22 16.47
C VAL A 56 11.68 -0.34 15.85
N GLY A 57 11.74 -0.88 14.62
CA GLY A 57 12.97 -0.86 13.84
C GLY A 57 13.37 0.56 13.45
N LEU A 58 14.68 0.85 13.45
CA LEU A 58 15.21 2.13 12.95
C LEU A 58 14.77 2.40 11.50
N ASN A 59 14.72 1.35 10.67
CA ASN A 59 14.24 1.45 9.29
C ASN A 59 12.77 1.86 9.21
N ASP A 60 11.90 1.36 10.10
CA ASP A 60 10.48 1.70 10.12
C ASP A 60 10.27 3.15 10.56
N LEU A 61 11.06 3.59 11.56
CA LEU A 61 11.07 4.97 12.03
C LEU A 61 11.51 5.94 10.93
N MET A 62 12.52 5.57 10.15
CA MET A 62 13.05 6.39 9.05
C MET A 62 12.35 6.16 7.71
N ALA A 63 11.47 5.16 7.60
CA ALA A 63 10.83 4.81 6.35
C ALA A 63 10.11 6.01 5.73
N ILE A 64 10.18 6.12 4.42
CA ILE A 64 9.68 7.29 3.72
C ILE A 64 8.24 7.04 3.32
N SER A 65 7.32 7.86 3.80
CA SER A 65 5.96 7.92 3.24
C SER A 65 6.05 8.45 1.80
N GLU A 66 5.24 7.93 0.88
CA GLU A 66 5.17 8.14 -0.59
C GLU A 66 5.31 9.58 -1.13
N ARG A 67 5.35 10.60 -0.26
CA ARG A 67 5.39 12.03 -0.60
C ARG A 67 6.57 12.79 0.01
N SER A 68 7.69 12.12 0.28
CA SER A 68 8.90 12.81 0.75
C SER A 68 9.89 13.01 -0.39
N VAL A 69 10.24 14.27 -0.67
CA VAL A 69 11.31 14.64 -1.61
C VAL A 69 12.64 14.54 -0.85
N ILE A 70 13.48 13.58 -1.22
CA ILE A 70 14.85 13.49 -0.71
C ILE A 70 15.74 14.30 -1.66
N CYS A 71 16.19 15.47 -1.22
CA CYS A 71 17.26 16.19 -1.93
C CYS A 71 18.61 15.66 -1.43
N LEU A 72 19.15 14.66 -2.13
CA LEU A 72 20.55 14.24 -1.94
C LEU A 72 21.45 15.25 -2.67
N PHE A 73 22.02 16.21 -1.94
CA PHE A 73 23.16 16.97 -2.45
C PHE A 73 24.40 16.09 -2.31
N ASN A 74 24.89 15.54 -3.41
CA ASN A 74 26.17 14.85 -3.43
C ASN A 74 27.10 15.53 -4.43
N GLU A 75 28.27 15.93 -3.94
CA GLU A 75 29.39 16.34 -4.77
C GLU A 75 30.09 15.04 -5.24
N ASN A 76 29.75 14.61 -6.46
CA ASN A 76 30.51 13.68 -7.30
C ASN A 76 30.79 12.26 -6.75
N GLY A 77 29.96 11.28 -7.16
CA GLY A 77 30.31 9.86 -7.11
C GLY A 77 29.46 9.00 -8.06
N PRO A 78 30.04 8.19 -8.96
CA PRO A 78 29.31 7.49 -10.03
C PRO A 78 28.55 6.22 -9.58
N HIS A 79 28.40 5.98 -8.28
CA HIS A 79 27.79 4.75 -7.74
C HIS A 79 26.69 5.05 -6.71
N SER A 80 25.69 5.86 -7.11
CA SER A 80 24.47 6.03 -6.33
C SER A 80 23.46 4.94 -6.70
N ASN A 81 23.49 3.81 -5.98
CA ASN A 81 22.46 2.80 -6.11
C ASN A 81 21.29 3.16 -5.16
N ASN A 82 20.23 3.72 -5.73
CA ASN A 82 19.03 4.16 -4.99
C ASN A 82 18.23 2.93 -4.50
N TYR A 83 18.65 2.38 -3.36
CA TYR A 83 18.08 1.15 -2.77
C TYR A 83 16.57 1.24 -2.47
N TYR A 84 16.04 2.43 -2.21
CA TYR A 84 14.63 2.62 -1.84
C TYR A 84 13.66 2.82 -3.01
N ALA A 85 14.14 3.17 -4.21
CA ALA A 85 13.26 3.34 -5.38
C ALA A 85 12.79 2.00 -5.97
N ASN A 86 13.55 0.92 -5.75
CA ASN A 86 13.27 -0.38 -6.35
C ASN A 86 12.11 -1.12 -5.66
N SER A 87 11.99 -1.09 -4.32
CA SER A 87 10.93 -1.81 -3.62
C SER A 87 9.52 -1.25 -3.89
N SER A 88 9.38 0.07 -4.07
CA SER A 88 8.10 0.67 -4.47
C SER A 88 7.74 0.36 -5.92
N GLN A 89 8.75 0.21 -6.79
CA GLN A 89 8.55 -0.10 -8.20
C GLN A 89 8.04 -1.54 -8.37
N GLU A 90 8.61 -2.50 -7.64
CA GLU A 90 8.19 -3.92 -7.68
C GLU A 90 6.72 -4.09 -7.26
N LEU A 91 6.32 -3.46 -6.15
CA LEU A 91 4.92 -3.47 -5.70
C LEU A 91 3.99 -2.84 -6.74
N THR A 92 4.40 -1.73 -7.36
CA THR A 92 3.62 -1.08 -8.41
C THR A 92 3.46 -1.98 -9.64
N THR A 93 4.53 -2.69 -10.04
CA THR A 93 4.47 -3.63 -11.17
C THR A 93 3.55 -4.81 -10.88
N GLU A 94 3.57 -5.34 -9.66
CA GLU A 94 2.70 -6.46 -9.28
C GLU A 94 1.23 -6.02 -9.21
N ILE A 95 0.94 -4.84 -8.68
CA ILE A 95 -0.42 -4.27 -8.68
C ILE A 95 -0.95 -4.15 -10.11
N ASN A 96 -0.15 -3.60 -11.03
CA ASN A 96 -0.55 -3.47 -12.44
C ASN A 96 -0.79 -4.83 -13.09
N ARG A 97 0.05 -5.84 -12.79
CA ARG A 97 -0.12 -7.21 -13.28
C ARG A 97 -1.42 -7.82 -12.76
N LEU A 98 -1.70 -7.71 -11.47
CA LEU A 98 -2.92 -8.23 -10.86
C LEU A 98 -4.18 -7.56 -11.42
N GLN A 99 -4.13 -6.24 -11.65
CA GLN A 99 -5.23 -5.51 -12.31
C GLN A 99 -5.49 -6.00 -13.73
N GLN A 100 -4.44 -6.24 -14.52
CA GLN A 100 -4.59 -6.81 -15.87
C GLN A 100 -5.19 -8.21 -15.84
N GLN A 101 -4.77 -9.06 -14.90
CA GLN A 101 -5.34 -10.40 -14.74
C GLN A 101 -6.83 -10.35 -14.37
N LEU A 102 -7.21 -9.45 -13.47
CA LEU A 102 -8.61 -9.26 -13.07
C LEU A 102 -9.46 -8.81 -14.26
N GLN A 103 -9.01 -7.80 -15.01
CA GLN A 103 -9.71 -7.31 -16.20
C GLN A 103 -9.90 -8.41 -17.26
N HIS A 104 -8.88 -9.26 -17.45
CA HIS A 104 -8.99 -10.40 -18.36
C HIS A 104 -10.02 -11.44 -17.89
N GLN A 105 -10.03 -11.74 -16.58
CA GLN A 105 -11.01 -12.66 -15.98
C GLN A 105 -12.45 -12.15 -16.13
N GLU A 106 -12.68 -10.85 -15.89
CA GLU A 106 -13.98 -10.21 -16.06
C GLU A 106 -14.46 -10.27 -17.51
N ALA A 107 -13.59 -9.99 -18.47
CA ALA A 107 -13.91 -10.10 -19.90
C ALA A 107 -14.27 -11.54 -20.30
N LEU A 108 -13.55 -12.53 -19.78
CA LEU A 108 -13.84 -13.94 -20.02
C LEU A 108 -15.18 -14.35 -19.39
N GLY A 109 -15.50 -13.84 -18.19
CA GLY A 109 -16.79 -14.03 -17.54
C GLY A 109 -17.94 -13.49 -18.40
N ALA A 110 -17.83 -12.24 -18.85
CA ALA A 110 -18.83 -11.62 -19.72
C ALA A 110 -19.03 -12.39 -21.04
N GLN A 111 -17.94 -12.91 -21.64
CA GLN A 111 -18.03 -13.74 -22.84
C GLN A 111 -18.77 -15.05 -22.58
N LYS A 112 -18.49 -15.72 -21.45
CA LYS A 112 -19.17 -16.97 -21.06
C LYS A 112 -20.66 -16.73 -20.82
N ASP A 113 -21.02 -15.66 -20.13
CA ASP A 113 -22.43 -15.31 -19.88
C ASP A 113 -23.19 -15.03 -21.18
N ALA A 114 -22.56 -14.34 -22.14
CA ALA A 114 -23.13 -14.12 -23.46
C ALA A 114 -23.36 -15.44 -24.23
N LEU A 115 -22.42 -16.38 -24.15
CA LEU A 115 -22.55 -17.70 -24.78
C LEU A 115 -23.66 -18.53 -24.12
N ILE A 116 -23.75 -18.53 -22.79
CA ILE A 116 -24.83 -19.20 -22.05
C ILE A 116 -26.18 -18.63 -22.46
N ALA A 117 -26.30 -17.30 -22.55
CA ALA A 117 -27.53 -16.64 -22.99
C ALA A 117 -27.89 -17.00 -24.45
N GLN A 118 -26.89 -17.15 -25.33
CA GLN A 118 -27.12 -17.61 -26.70
C GLN A 118 -27.63 -19.05 -26.74
N GLN A 119 -26.96 -19.97 -26.05
CA GLN A 119 -27.36 -21.37 -25.98
C GLN A 119 -28.77 -21.53 -25.39
N ALA A 120 -29.12 -20.74 -24.37
CA ALA A 120 -30.47 -20.73 -23.80
C ALA A 120 -31.53 -20.35 -24.84
N ARG A 121 -31.26 -19.34 -25.69
CA ARG A 121 -32.16 -18.96 -26.79
C ARG A 121 -32.29 -20.07 -27.84
N GLU A 122 -31.19 -20.71 -28.21
CA GLU A 122 -31.19 -21.81 -29.19
C GLU A 122 -31.97 -23.02 -28.67
N ILE A 123 -31.81 -23.38 -27.40
CA ILE A 123 -32.61 -24.45 -26.79
C ILE A 123 -34.10 -24.11 -26.83
N GLU A 124 -34.48 -22.85 -26.57
CA GLU A 124 -35.87 -22.41 -26.61
C GLU A 124 -36.47 -22.46 -28.02
N THR A 125 -35.72 -22.01 -29.03
CA THR A 125 -36.18 -22.10 -30.43
C THR A 125 -36.32 -23.55 -30.88
N LEU A 126 -35.37 -24.41 -30.53
CA LEU A 126 -35.43 -25.85 -30.84
C LEU A 126 -36.62 -26.53 -30.15
N ARG A 127 -36.87 -26.21 -28.87
CA ARG A 127 -38.05 -26.71 -28.13
C ARG A 127 -39.35 -26.30 -28.81
N THR A 128 -39.44 -25.04 -29.24
CA THR A 128 -40.62 -24.52 -29.96
C THR A 128 -40.82 -25.25 -31.28
N LEU A 129 -39.76 -25.47 -32.05
CA LEU A 129 -39.83 -26.19 -33.33
C LEU A 129 -40.29 -27.65 -33.14
N VAL A 130 -39.74 -28.34 -32.13
CA VAL A 130 -40.17 -29.71 -31.79
C VAL A 130 -41.65 -29.73 -31.42
N ALA A 131 -42.14 -28.79 -30.63
CA ALA A 131 -43.55 -28.71 -30.27
C ALA A 131 -44.47 -28.51 -31.48
N VAL A 132 -44.07 -27.67 -32.44
CA VAL A 132 -44.83 -27.45 -33.70
C VAL A 132 -44.84 -28.73 -34.55
N LEU A 133 -43.70 -29.40 -34.69
CA LEU A 133 -43.60 -30.64 -35.46
C LEU A 133 -44.42 -31.79 -34.84
N GLN A 134 -44.41 -31.93 -33.51
CA GLN A 134 -45.24 -32.93 -32.81
C GLN A 134 -46.73 -32.68 -33.02
N LYS A 135 -47.16 -31.42 -33.05
CA LYS A 135 -48.56 -31.05 -33.31
C LYS A 135 -48.99 -31.38 -34.74
N ASN A 136 -48.09 -31.26 -35.72
CA ASN A 136 -48.38 -31.52 -37.13
C ASN A 136 -48.25 -33.00 -37.54
N GLY A 137 -47.50 -33.82 -36.79
CA GLY A 137 -47.36 -35.27 -37.03
C GLY A 137 -48.43 -36.15 -36.37
N SER A 138 -49.38 -35.55 -35.65
CA SER A 138 -50.47 -36.24 -34.94
C SER A 138 -51.82 -36.19 -35.69
N ALA A 139 -51.81 -35.88 -36.99
CA ALA A 139 -52.96 -35.87 -37.90
C ALA A 139 -52.74 -36.90 -39.02
#